data_AF-A0A538RR29-F1
#
_entry.id   AF-A0A538RR29-F1
#
_cell.length_a   1.000
_cell.length_b   1.000
_cell.length_c   1.000
_cell.angle_alpha   90.00
_cell.angle_beta   90.00
_cell.angle_gamma   90.00
#
_symmetry.space_group_name_H-M   'P 1'
#
loop_
_entity.id
_entity.type
_entity.pdbx_description
1 polymer ?
#
loop_
_entity_poly.entity_id
_entity_poly.type
_entity_poly.pdbx_seq_one_letter_code
_entity_poly.pdbx_strand_id
1 'polypeptide(L)'
;MSTEDKWKANMEKVAFTKQFPGLTLDWKACEGKTIQAVIPLTGKLGAAVVVFSDGSFTVGPPLNPEPWELGQALVDARAQLEPEHPAAYMEYDRLVMKDKDALKSARVDKILGAIHNNLEQIPELKDRLKALVKEWK
;
A
#
# COMPACT_ATOMS: atom_id res chain seq x y z
N MET A 1 -14.68 -44.67 -9.61
CA MET A 1 -15.02 -43.23 -9.74
C MET A 1 -14.48 -42.74 -11.05
N SER A 2 -15.35 -42.31 -11.96
CA SER A 2 -14.90 -41.70 -13.21
C SER A 2 -14.19 -40.37 -12.93
N THR A 3 -13.42 -39.89 -13.90
CA THR A 3 -12.78 -38.56 -13.82
C THR A 3 -13.83 -37.45 -13.66
N GLU A 4 -15.00 -37.63 -14.27
CA GLU A 4 -16.14 -36.70 -14.18
C GLU A 4 -16.75 -36.66 -12.78
N ASP A 5 -16.94 -37.82 -12.14
CA ASP A 5 -17.46 -37.90 -10.76
C ASP A 5 -16.52 -37.18 -9.78
N LYS A 6 -15.20 -37.39 -9.94
CA LYS A 6 -14.18 -36.70 -9.12
C LYS A 6 -14.20 -35.19 -9.32
N TRP A 7 -14.36 -34.75 -10.57
CA TRP A 7 -14.41 -33.33 -10.89
C TRP A 7 -15.65 -32.66 -10.30
N LYS A 8 -16.83 -33.28 -10.46
CA LYS A 8 -18.09 -32.79 -9.90
C LYS A 8 -18.04 -32.71 -8.37
N ALA A 9 -17.57 -33.77 -7.71
CA ALA A 9 -17.39 -33.79 -6.26
C ALA A 9 -16.44 -32.68 -5.77
N ASN A 10 -15.35 -32.40 -6.52
CA ASN A 10 -14.45 -31.31 -6.18
C ASN A 10 -15.10 -29.93 -6.34
N MET A 11 -15.93 -29.72 -7.37
CA MET A 11 -16.68 -28.47 -7.55
C MET A 11 -17.67 -28.22 -6.42
N GLU A 12 -18.45 -29.24 -6.03
CA GLU A 12 -19.41 -29.16 -4.92
C GLU A 12 -18.70 -28.80 -3.61
N LYS A 13 -17.58 -29.46 -3.31
CA LYS A 13 -16.74 -29.15 -2.15
C LYS A 13 -16.23 -27.71 -2.15
N VAL A 14 -15.72 -27.22 -3.29
CA VAL A 14 -15.22 -25.85 -3.42
C VAL A 14 -16.35 -24.83 -3.26
N ALA A 15 -17.52 -25.09 -3.85
CA ALA A 15 -18.68 -24.22 -3.71
C ALA A 15 -19.14 -24.10 -2.26
N PHE A 16 -19.24 -25.23 -1.54
CA PHE A 16 -19.58 -25.23 -0.12
C PHE A 16 -18.54 -24.50 0.73
N THR A 17 -17.24 -24.70 0.45
CA THR A 17 -16.15 -24.03 1.19
C THR A 17 -16.21 -22.52 1.04
N LYS A 18 -16.55 -22.00 -0.15
CA LYS A 18 -16.72 -20.56 -0.40
C LYS A 18 -17.92 -19.95 0.32
N GLN A 19 -18.89 -20.76 0.72
CA GLN A 19 -20.11 -20.35 1.41
C GLN A 19 -20.15 -20.85 2.87
N PHE A 20 -19.00 -21.28 3.40
CA PHE A 20 -18.95 -21.88 4.72
C PHE A 20 -19.50 -20.90 5.77
N PRO A 21 -20.41 -21.33 6.66
CA PRO A 21 -20.99 -20.45 7.67
C PRO A 21 -19.93 -19.74 8.51
N GLY A 22 -20.03 -18.42 8.61
CA GLY A 22 -19.07 -17.59 9.34
C GLY A 22 -17.85 -17.14 8.54
N LEU A 23 -17.63 -17.64 7.31
CA LEU A 23 -16.58 -17.10 6.45
C LEU A 23 -16.92 -15.67 5.99
N THR A 24 -16.02 -14.73 6.24
CA THR A 24 -16.04 -13.40 5.64
C THR A 24 -14.77 -13.14 4.83
N LEU A 25 -14.93 -12.57 3.64
CA LEU A 25 -13.83 -12.14 2.77
C LEU A 25 -13.74 -10.61 2.64
N ASP A 26 -14.50 -9.90 3.48
CA ASP A 26 -14.47 -8.44 3.58
C ASP A 26 -13.89 -8.01 4.94
N TRP A 27 -12.80 -7.24 4.89
CA TRP A 27 -12.15 -6.69 6.08
C TRP A 27 -13.07 -5.75 6.87
N LYS A 28 -13.98 -5.03 6.21
CA LYS A 28 -14.94 -4.15 6.92
C LYS A 28 -15.91 -4.96 7.78
N ALA A 29 -16.31 -6.15 7.33
CA ALA A 29 -17.15 -7.04 8.12
C ALA A 29 -16.43 -7.64 9.35
N CYS A 30 -15.14 -7.34 9.53
CA CYS A 30 -14.35 -7.69 10.71
C CYS A 30 -14.29 -6.57 11.76
N GLU A 31 -14.76 -5.36 11.45
CA GLU A 31 -14.71 -4.21 12.35
C GLU A 31 -15.49 -4.47 13.65
N GLY A 32 -14.88 -4.11 14.79
CA GLY A 32 -15.46 -4.32 16.12
C GLY A 32 -15.46 -5.77 16.63
N LYS A 33 -15.05 -6.75 15.81
CA LYS A 33 -14.97 -8.15 16.23
C LYS A 33 -13.76 -8.40 17.10
N THR A 34 -13.94 -9.26 18.11
CA THR A 34 -12.84 -9.70 18.98
C THR A 34 -12.16 -10.91 18.36
N ILE A 35 -10.85 -10.81 18.14
CA ILE A 35 -10.03 -11.95 17.69
C ILE A 35 -9.93 -12.97 18.82
N GLN A 36 -10.36 -14.20 18.55
CA GLN A 36 -10.25 -15.33 19.46
C GLN A 36 -8.97 -16.14 19.21
N ALA A 37 -8.60 -16.34 17.94
CA ALA A 37 -7.39 -17.09 17.57
C ALA A 37 -6.83 -16.64 16.23
N VAL A 38 -5.50 -16.72 16.08
CA VAL A 38 -4.78 -16.57 14.81
C VAL A 38 -4.01 -17.85 14.55
N ILE A 39 -4.37 -18.57 13.48
CA ILE A 39 -3.85 -19.91 13.17
C ILE A 39 -3.07 -19.84 11.86
N PRO A 40 -1.78 -20.22 11.82
CA PRO A 40 -1.02 -20.27 10.57
C PRO A 40 -1.69 -21.19 9.55
N LEU A 41 -1.81 -20.72 8.30
CA LEU A 41 -2.42 -21.50 7.23
C LEU A 41 -1.43 -22.55 6.70
N THR A 42 -1.65 -23.81 7.03
CA THR A 42 -0.85 -24.92 6.50
C THR A 42 -0.91 -24.94 4.98
N GLY A 43 0.26 -24.92 4.32
CA GLY A 43 0.38 -24.93 2.85
C GLY A 43 0.51 -23.55 2.20
N LYS A 44 0.39 -22.44 2.95
CA LYS A 44 0.71 -21.10 2.45
C LYS A 44 1.47 -20.30 3.52
N LEU A 45 2.79 -20.22 3.36
CA LEU A 45 3.65 -19.53 4.31
C LEU A 45 3.22 -18.07 4.52
N GLY A 46 3.16 -17.66 5.78
CA GLY A 46 2.81 -16.30 6.20
C GLY A 46 1.31 -16.00 6.22
N ALA A 47 0.46 -16.76 5.52
CA ALA A 47 -0.98 -16.59 5.61
C ALA A 47 -1.52 -17.16 6.92
N ALA A 48 -2.63 -16.62 7.40
CA ALA A 48 -3.24 -17.05 8.65
C ALA A 48 -4.77 -17.05 8.56
N VAL A 49 -5.40 -17.94 9.31
CA VAL A 49 -6.83 -17.90 9.61
C VAL A 49 -7.02 -17.05 10.86
N VAL A 50 -7.89 -16.04 10.78
CA VAL A 50 -8.28 -15.22 11.93
C VAL A 50 -9.69 -15.65 12.34
N VAL A 51 -9.82 -16.19 13.55
CA VAL A 51 -11.10 -16.64 14.13
C VAL A 51 -11.58 -15.61 15.13
N PHE A 52 -12.83 -15.18 15.01
CA PHE A 52 -13.47 -14.23 15.89
C PHE A 52 -14.34 -14.94 16.94
N SER A 53 -14.58 -14.29 18.08
CA SER A 53 -15.34 -14.86 19.19
C SER A 53 -16.81 -15.16 18.89
N ASP A 54 -17.37 -14.60 17.81
CA ASP A 54 -18.73 -14.84 17.34
C ASP A 54 -18.85 -16.08 16.42
N GLY A 55 -17.76 -16.83 16.25
CA GLY A 55 -17.67 -18.00 15.38
C GLY A 55 -17.45 -17.68 13.90
N SER A 56 -17.35 -16.39 13.53
CA SER A 56 -16.93 -16.00 12.19
C SER A 56 -15.41 -16.06 12.03
N PHE A 57 -14.92 -16.12 10.79
CA PHE A 57 -13.49 -16.15 10.50
C PHE A 57 -13.17 -15.58 9.12
N THR A 58 -11.92 -15.20 8.93
CA THR A 58 -11.36 -14.79 7.64
C THR A 58 -9.97 -15.37 7.43
N VAL A 59 -9.42 -15.19 6.22
CA VAL A 59 -8.05 -15.59 5.88
C VAL A 59 -7.25 -14.35 5.53
N GLY A 60 -6.27 -14.03 6.38
CA GLY A 60 -5.32 -12.95 6.13
C GLY A 60 -4.24 -13.36 5.12
N PRO A 61 -3.81 -12.45 4.23
CA PRO A 61 -2.70 -12.70 3.33
C PRO A 61 -1.37 -12.82 4.10
N PRO A 62 -0.31 -13.36 3.47
CA PRO A 62 1.03 -13.33 4.03
C PRO A 62 1.49 -11.92 4.38
N LEU A 63 2.07 -11.75 5.58
CA LEU A 63 2.68 -10.49 6.01
C LEU A 63 4.03 -10.29 5.33
N ASN A 64 4.01 -9.78 4.10
CA ASN A 64 5.21 -9.35 3.37
C ASN A 64 4.92 -8.06 2.57
N PRO A 65 4.57 -6.95 3.24
CA PRO A 65 4.22 -5.71 2.58
C PRO A 65 5.45 -5.07 1.91
N GLU A 66 5.24 -4.47 0.74
CA GLU A 66 6.24 -3.64 0.07
C GLU A 66 6.41 -2.29 0.82
N PRO A 67 7.56 -1.60 0.68
CA PRO A 67 7.80 -0.34 1.38
C PRO A 67 6.73 0.74 1.14
N TRP A 68 6.16 0.81 -0.06
CA TRP A 68 5.10 1.77 -0.36
C TRP A 68 3.78 1.42 0.35
N GLU A 69 3.48 0.13 0.54
CA GLU A 69 2.31 -0.35 1.28
C GLU A 69 2.42 0.00 2.76
N LEU A 70 3.63 -0.11 3.34
CA LEU A 70 3.90 0.32 4.71
C LEU A 70 3.67 1.83 4.89
N GLY A 71 4.19 2.65 3.96
CA GLY A 71 3.97 4.10 3.99
C GLY A 71 2.49 4.46 3.89
N GLN A 72 1.76 3.82 2.96
CA GLN A 72 0.33 4.05 2.78
C GLN A 72 -0.47 3.61 4.02
N ALA A 73 -0.12 2.46 4.64
CA ALA A 73 -0.78 1.98 5.85
C ALA A 73 -0.66 2.98 7.02
N LEU A 74 0.50 3.62 7.20
CA LEU A 74 0.67 4.66 8.22
C LEU A 74 -0.19 5.89 7.95
N VAL A 75 -0.42 6.24 6.69
CA VAL A 75 -1.32 7.35 6.32
C VAL A 75 -2.78 6.98 6.57
N ASP A 76 -3.22 5.82 6.08
CA ASP A 76 -4.63 5.40 6.14
C ASP A 76 -5.08 5.10 7.57
N ALA A 77 -4.20 4.55 8.41
CA ALA A 77 -4.50 4.20 9.80
C ALA A 77 -4.21 5.33 10.80
N ARG A 78 -3.75 6.50 10.34
CA ARG A 78 -3.28 7.60 11.20
C ARG A 78 -4.27 8.00 12.28
N ALA A 79 -5.56 8.14 11.94
CA ALA A 79 -6.60 8.52 12.88
C ALA A 79 -6.73 7.56 14.08
N GLN A 80 -6.34 6.30 13.91
CA GLN A 80 -6.40 5.26 14.95
C GLN A 80 -5.05 5.08 15.66
N LEU A 81 -3.93 5.29 14.94
CA LEU A 81 -2.58 5.00 15.47
C LEU A 81 -1.88 6.22 16.08
N GLU A 82 -2.13 7.42 15.57
CA GLU A 82 -1.47 8.65 16.05
C GLU A 82 -1.78 8.98 17.52
N PRO A 83 -3.01 8.80 18.04
CA PRO A 83 -3.28 9.01 19.46
C PRO A 83 -2.39 8.16 20.39
N GLU A 84 -2.06 6.94 19.97
CA GLU A 84 -1.21 6.00 20.74
C GLU A 84 0.29 6.22 20.47
N HIS A 85 0.64 6.78 19.31
CA HIS A 85 2.01 6.92 18.85
C HIS A 85 2.35 8.33 18.32
N PRO A 86 2.09 9.42 19.07
CA PRO A 86 2.21 10.78 18.55
C PRO A 86 3.65 11.14 18.18
N ALA A 87 4.63 10.74 18.99
CA ALA A 87 6.04 11.00 18.72
C ALA A 87 6.55 10.30 17.44
N ALA A 88 6.02 9.12 17.14
CA ALA A 88 6.39 8.39 15.92
C ALA A 88 5.85 9.10 14.67
N TYR A 89 4.62 9.62 14.73
CA TYR A 89 4.04 10.40 13.63
C TYR A 89 4.73 11.76 13.44
N MET A 90 5.16 12.43 14.50
CA MET A 90 5.99 13.64 14.39
C MET A 90 7.29 13.38 13.64
N GLU A 91 7.97 12.27 13.95
CA GLU A 91 9.20 11.90 13.25
C GLU A 91 8.93 11.47 11.80
N TYR A 92 7.85 10.72 11.57
CA TYR A 92 7.40 10.36 10.22
C TYR A 92 7.15 11.60 9.36
N ASP A 93 6.40 12.58 9.87
CA ASP A 93 6.11 13.83 9.16
C ASP A 93 7.40 14.63 8.85
N ARG A 94 8.35 14.65 9.80
CA ARG A 94 9.66 15.27 9.59
C ARG A 94 10.43 14.59 8.45
N LEU A 95 10.40 13.26 8.38
CA LEU A 95 11.07 12.48 7.34
C LEU A 95 10.39 12.65 5.97
N VAL A 96 9.05 12.66 5.92
CA VAL A 96 8.29 12.93 4.70
C VAL A 96 8.59 14.32 4.14
N MET A 97 8.67 15.33 5.01
CA MET A 97 9.05 16.68 4.58
C MET A 97 10.48 16.71 4.02
N LYS A 98 11.42 16.05 4.70
CA LYS A 98 12.82 15.97 4.25
C LYS A 98 12.93 15.31 2.87
N ASP A 99 12.19 14.23 2.62
CA ASP A 99 12.18 13.56 1.32
C ASP A 99 11.60 14.45 0.22
N LYS A 100 10.47 15.14 0.51
CA LYS A 100 9.86 16.09 -0.42
C LYS A 100 10.80 17.22 -0.81
N ASP A 101 11.54 17.77 0.15
CA ASP A 101 12.52 18.82 -0.09
C ASP A 101 13.72 18.31 -0.90
N ALA A 102 14.18 17.10 -0.63
CA ALA A 102 15.23 16.45 -1.41
C ALA A 102 14.79 16.22 -2.87
N LEU A 103 13.57 15.72 -3.08
CA LEU A 103 12.99 15.50 -4.41
C LEU A 103 12.82 16.80 -5.20
N LYS A 104 12.38 17.88 -4.53
CA LYS A 104 12.27 19.21 -5.13
C LYS A 104 13.65 19.71 -5.58
N SER A 105 14.66 19.56 -4.72
CA SER A 105 16.03 20.00 -4.99
C SER A 105 16.62 19.23 -6.18
N ALA A 106 16.53 17.90 -6.16
CA ALA A 106 17.00 17.05 -7.26
C ALA A 106 16.30 17.36 -8.60
N ARG A 107 15.01 17.73 -8.56
CA ARG A 107 14.27 18.14 -9.77
C ARG A 107 14.77 19.47 -10.33
N VAL A 108 15.06 20.44 -9.47
CA VAL A 108 15.66 21.72 -9.90
C VAL A 108 17.01 21.47 -10.55
N ASP A 109 17.87 20.67 -9.94
CA ASP A 109 19.19 20.34 -10.48
C ASP A 109 19.09 19.66 -11.85
N LYS A 110 18.14 18.73 -12.01
CA LYS A 110 17.88 18.08 -13.30
C LYS A 110 17.44 19.07 -14.38
N ILE A 111 16.56 20.02 -14.04
CA ILE A 111 16.10 21.06 -14.98
C ILE A 111 17.26 21.98 -15.36
N LEU A 112 18.04 22.44 -14.39
CA LEU A 112 19.19 23.30 -14.64
C LEU A 112 20.24 22.60 -15.49
N GLY A 113 20.53 21.33 -15.21
CA GLY A 113 21.43 20.52 -16.02
C GLY A 113 20.91 20.34 -17.45
N ALA A 114 19.61 20.07 -17.62
CA ALA A 114 18.98 19.96 -18.94
C ALA A 114 19.07 21.28 -19.71
N ILE A 115 18.84 22.43 -19.06
CA ILE A 115 19.02 23.75 -19.67
C ILE A 115 20.48 23.93 -20.09
N HIS A 116 21.42 23.73 -19.16
CA HIS A 116 22.84 23.94 -19.38
C HIS A 116 23.37 23.15 -20.58
N ASN A 117 23.05 21.85 -20.64
CA ASN A 117 23.51 20.95 -21.70
C ASN A 117 22.97 21.30 -23.09
N ASN A 118 21.85 22.02 -23.16
CA ASN A 118 21.21 22.38 -24.44
C ASN A 118 21.46 23.85 -24.85
N LEU A 119 22.05 24.68 -23.99
CA LEU A 119 22.28 26.11 -24.28
C LEU A 119 23.22 26.34 -25.47
N GLU A 120 24.20 25.46 -25.68
CA GLU A 120 25.13 25.58 -26.81
C GLU A 120 24.48 25.15 -28.14
N GLN A 121 23.58 24.16 -28.10
CA GLN A 121 22.95 23.59 -29.29
C GLN A 121 21.66 24.32 -29.69
N ILE A 122 21.02 25.03 -28.75
CA ILE A 122 19.78 25.77 -28.97
C ILE A 122 19.98 27.22 -28.48
N PRO A 123 20.63 28.09 -29.28
CA PRO A 123 20.91 29.48 -28.89
C PRO A 123 19.65 30.28 -28.50
N GLU A 124 18.51 30.00 -29.13
CA GLU A 124 17.22 30.65 -28.88
C GLU A 124 16.68 30.35 -27.47
N LEU A 125 17.11 29.23 -26.86
CA LEU A 125 16.73 28.85 -25.50
C LEU A 125 17.17 29.92 -24.50
N LYS A 126 18.35 30.50 -24.69
CA LYS A 126 18.90 31.55 -23.82
C LYS A 126 18.01 32.78 -23.82
N ASP A 127 17.59 33.23 -25.01
CA ASP A 127 16.79 34.44 -25.12
C ASP A 127 15.35 34.23 -24.64
N ARG A 128 14.80 33.03 -24.85
CA ARG A 128 13.49 32.66 -24.31
C ARG A 128 13.48 32.54 -22.78
N LEU A 129 14.56 32.03 -22.18
CA LEU A 129 14.73 32.02 -20.72
C LEU A 129 14.81 33.45 -20.15
N LYS A 130 15.54 34.36 -20.81
CA LYS A 130 15.57 35.79 -20.39
C LYS A 130 14.19 36.44 -20.47
N ALA A 131 13.40 36.10 -21.50
CA ALA A 131 12.04 36.61 -21.64
C ALA A 131 11.13 36.11 -20.51
N LEU A 132 11.18 34.81 -20.19
CA LEU A 132 10.44 34.21 -19.08
C LEU A 132 10.74 34.87 -17.73
N VAL A 133 12.02 35.18 -17.45
CA VAL A 133 12.41 35.86 -16.21
C VAL A 133 11.80 37.27 -16.12
N LYS A 134 11.63 37.97 -17.24
CA LYS A 134 10.99 39.30 -17.28
C LYS A 134 9.48 39.25 -17.03
N GLU A 135 8.85 38.10 -17.24
CA GLU A 135 7.42 37.88 -16.98
C GLU A 135 7.12 37.54 -15.52
N TRP A 136 8.14 37.15 -14.74
CA TRP A 136 8.00 36.91 -13.31
C TRP A 136 7.85 38.25 -12.57
N LYS A 137 6.64 38.49 -12.04
CA LYS A 137 6.33 39.59 -11.12
C LYS A 137 6.65 39.20 -9.68
#